data_AF-A0A914NJW7-F1
#
_entry.id   AF-A0A914NJW7-F1
#
_cell.length_a   1.000
_cell.length_b   1.000
_cell.length_c   1.000
_cell.angle_alpha   90.00
_cell.angle_beta   90.00
_cell.angle_gamma   90.00
#
_symmetry.space_group_name_H-M   'P 1'
#
loop_
_entity.id
_entity.type
_entity.pdbx_description
1 polymer ?
#
loop_
_entity_poly.entity_id
_entity_poly.type
_entity_poly.pdbx_seq_one_letter_code
_entity_poly.pdbx_strand_id
1 'polypeptide(L)'
;MEDIAITICNPTDVRVLDEEVLSKQIIKFPESSINRLKENERYKFLASLTPHTTFIYNYSSTGKLHKKAGQLAFCLGLRRFKRSQIDLIINQGMTVFSFWVASNIPMSLDSKLLLLEENSTDRRLRMEWRIISQMTRIVCLACHDFKCSINDVINLSVDANSAHFVNQGGFVHDLFTVGTIKNVDFQGEPSPEFCWFSGYEWTVMECSECGTHIGWRFTTSSKDLTPSQFFGISRRSFKLAYQKEEE
;
A
#
# COMPACT_ATOMS: atom_id res chain seq x y z
N MET A 1 -18.00 -21.54 -5.80
CA MET A 1 -17.95 -20.37 -4.90
C MET A 1 -17.90 -20.93 -3.50
N GLU A 2 -16.69 -21.10 -2.97
CA GLU A 2 -16.54 -21.42 -1.54
C GLU A 2 -16.57 -20.08 -0.81
N ASP A 3 -17.67 -19.84 -0.11
CA ASP A 3 -17.77 -18.74 0.84
C ASP A 3 -16.67 -18.94 1.88
N ILE A 4 -15.69 -18.03 1.90
CA ILE A 4 -14.77 -17.90 3.02
C ILE A 4 -15.62 -17.37 4.17
N ALA A 5 -16.25 -18.29 4.89
CA ALA A 5 -16.92 -17.99 6.15
C ALA A 5 -15.83 -17.57 7.14
N ILE A 6 -15.71 -16.26 7.36
CA ILE A 6 -14.96 -15.73 8.49
C ILE A 6 -15.79 -16.09 9.72
N THR A 7 -15.45 -17.21 10.36
CA THR A 7 -16.00 -17.57 11.66
C THR A 7 -15.59 -16.48 12.65
N ILE A 8 -16.49 -15.56 12.95
CA ILE A 8 -16.31 -14.58 14.02
C ILE A 8 -16.38 -15.37 15.33
N CYS A 9 -15.23 -15.75 15.88
CA CYS A 9 -15.11 -16.20 17.26
C CYS A 9 -15.78 -15.15 18.17
N ASN A 10 -16.53 -15.60 19.18
CA ASN A 10 -17.35 -14.80 20.11
C ASN A 10 -17.00 -13.30 20.18
N PRO A 11 -17.94 -12.38 19.91
CA PRO A 11 -17.68 -10.94 19.73
C PRO A 11 -17.19 -10.17 20.97
N THR A 12 -16.87 -10.86 22.07
CA THR A 12 -16.56 -10.26 23.37
C THR A 12 -15.14 -10.51 23.89
N ASP A 13 -14.34 -11.38 23.25
CA ASP A 13 -12.94 -11.60 23.66
C ASP A 13 -11.97 -10.92 22.69
N VAL A 14 -11.94 -9.58 22.75
CA VAL A 14 -11.03 -8.75 21.97
C VAL A 14 -9.81 -8.43 22.82
N ARG A 15 -8.63 -8.87 22.37
CA ARG A 15 -7.35 -8.47 22.96
C ARG A 15 -6.75 -7.30 22.16
N VAL A 16 -6.51 -6.19 22.82
CA VAL A 16 -5.69 -5.10 22.25
C VAL A 16 -4.26 -5.60 22.11
N LEU A 17 -3.73 -5.58 20.89
CA LEU A 17 -2.34 -5.95 20.62
C LEU A 17 -1.42 -4.76 20.90
N ASP A 18 -0.27 -5.04 21.52
CA ASP A 18 0.73 -4.03 21.82
C ASP A 18 1.57 -3.71 20.56
N GLU A 19 1.84 -2.41 20.34
CA GLU A 19 2.81 -1.98 19.33
C GLU A 19 4.23 -2.01 19.92
N GLU A 20 5.13 -2.76 19.27
CA GLU A 20 6.53 -2.87 19.68
C GLU A 20 7.36 -1.70 19.12
N VAL A 21 7.64 -0.72 19.97
CA VAL A 21 8.54 0.40 19.63
C VAL A 21 9.99 0.02 19.94
N LEU A 22 10.75 -0.27 18.88
CA LEU A 22 12.16 -0.61 19.02
C LEU A 22 13.00 0.61 19.39
N SER A 23 13.98 0.36 20.26
CA SER A 23 15.01 1.32 20.64
C SER A 23 15.81 1.81 19.43
N LYS A 24 16.01 3.13 19.30
CA LYS A 24 16.92 3.72 18.27
C LYS A 24 18.36 3.23 18.41
N GLN A 25 18.75 2.73 19.58
CA GLN A 25 20.05 2.12 19.81
C GLN A 25 19.91 0.61 19.74
N ILE A 26 20.58 -0.02 18.77
CA ILE A 26 20.56 -1.48 18.59
C ILE A 26 21.11 -2.18 19.84
N ILE A 27 22.16 -1.63 20.43
CA ILE A 27 22.72 -2.04 21.72
C ILE A 27 22.93 -0.78 22.55
N LYS A 28 22.36 -0.75 23.76
CA LYS A 28 22.64 0.30 24.74
C LYS A 28 23.99 -0.02 25.38
N PHE A 29 24.99 0.80 25.11
CA PHE A 29 26.23 0.72 25.88
C PHE A 29 26.01 1.45 27.20
N PRO A 30 26.12 0.77 28.36
CA PRO A 30 26.09 1.46 29.66
C PRO A 30 27.21 2.51 29.67
N GLU A 31 26.89 3.67 30.24
CA GLU A 31 27.67 4.93 30.27
C GLU A 31 29.12 4.84 29.78
N SER A 32 29.31 4.91 28.46
CA SER A 32 30.63 4.79 27.84
C SER A 32 30.89 5.96 26.89
N SER A 33 32.17 6.29 26.71
CA SER A 33 32.65 7.24 25.70
C SER A 33 32.19 6.87 24.28
N ILE A 34 31.84 5.61 24.04
CA ILE A 34 31.31 5.07 22.78
C ILE A 34 30.00 5.75 22.37
N ASN A 35 29.15 6.16 23.33
CA ASN A 35 27.90 6.85 23.03
C ASN A 35 28.12 8.23 22.39
N ARG A 36 29.33 8.80 22.48
CA ARG A 36 29.71 10.08 21.85
C ARG A 36 30.16 9.92 20.39
N LEU A 37 30.40 8.69 19.93
CA LEU A 37 30.85 8.42 18.56
C LEU A 37 29.72 8.59 17.54
N LYS A 38 30.09 8.87 16.29
CA LYS A 38 29.12 8.95 15.18
C LYS A 38 28.47 7.58 14.97
N GLU A 39 27.26 7.58 14.42
CA GLU A 39 26.47 6.35 14.18
C GLU A 39 27.27 5.26 13.43
N ASN A 40 27.91 5.60 12.31
CA ASN A 40 28.69 4.65 11.53
C ASN A 40 29.91 4.10 12.30
N GLU A 41 30.53 4.89 13.18
CA GLU A 41 31.66 4.47 14.01
C GLU A 41 31.19 3.50 15.10
N ARG A 42 30.03 3.77 15.71
CA ARG A 42 29.37 2.85 16.64
C ARG A 42 29.06 1.50 15.99
N TYR A 43 28.63 1.49 14.72
CA TYR A 43 28.39 0.23 13.99
C TYR A 43 29.65 -0.55 13.65
N LYS A 44 30.77 0.13 13.38
CA LYS A 44 32.07 -0.55 13.22
C LYS A 44 32.50 -1.20 14.54
N PHE A 45 32.38 -0.46 15.64
CA PHE A 45 32.69 -0.96 16.97
C PHE A 45 31.81 -2.17 17.34
N LEU A 46 30.49 -2.09 17.10
CA LEU A 46 29.57 -3.19 17.31
C LEU A 46 29.89 -4.42 16.46
N ALA A 47 30.27 -4.22 15.20
CA ALA A 47 30.66 -5.31 14.33
C ALA A 47 31.93 -6.04 14.80
N SER A 48 32.82 -5.34 15.52
CA SER A 48 34.00 -5.97 16.14
C SER A 48 33.65 -6.77 17.41
N LEU A 49 32.54 -6.47 18.08
CA LEU A 49 32.14 -7.10 19.34
C LEU A 49 31.09 -8.21 19.17
N THR A 50 30.57 -8.40 17.98
CA THR A 50 29.45 -9.30 17.72
C THR A 50 29.68 -10.10 16.44
N PRO A 51 28.92 -11.19 16.22
CA PRO A 51 29.02 -11.95 14.97
C PRO A 51 28.50 -11.21 13.73
N HIS A 52 28.00 -9.99 13.87
CA HIS A 52 27.30 -9.25 12.80
C HIS A 52 28.21 -8.22 12.14
N THR A 53 28.07 -8.07 10.82
CA THR A 53 28.82 -7.07 10.07
C THR A 53 28.27 -5.66 10.29
N THR A 54 29.08 -4.64 10.01
CA THR A 54 28.64 -3.24 9.98
C THR A 54 27.47 -3.04 9.01
N PHE A 55 27.35 -3.87 7.96
CA PHE A 55 26.21 -3.87 7.05
C PHE A 55 24.91 -4.24 7.76
N ILE A 56 24.89 -5.30 8.59
CA ILE A 56 23.69 -5.72 9.34
C ILE A 56 23.22 -4.61 10.27
N TYR A 57 24.13 -3.97 11.01
CA TYR A 57 23.78 -2.84 11.87
C TYR A 57 23.23 -1.64 11.11
N ASN A 58 23.80 -1.35 9.94
CA ASN A 58 23.27 -0.32 9.04
C ASN A 58 21.90 -0.67 8.47
N TYR A 59 21.67 -1.94 8.15
CA TYR A 59 20.43 -2.45 7.59
C TYR A 59 19.29 -2.45 8.62
N SER A 60 19.61 -2.81 9.86
CA SER A 60 18.66 -2.85 10.98
C SER A 60 18.38 -1.48 11.61
N SER A 61 19.20 -0.46 11.31
CA SER A 61 18.98 0.90 11.82
C SER A 61 17.73 1.55 11.22
N THR A 62 16.78 1.75 12.12
CA THR A 62 15.49 2.43 11.91
C THR A 62 15.68 3.91 11.54
N GLY A 63 16.78 4.53 11.99
CA GLY A 63 17.14 5.92 11.67
C GLY A 63 17.38 6.17 10.17
N LYS A 64 17.76 5.12 9.42
CA LYS A 64 17.89 5.19 7.95
C LYS A 64 16.58 4.87 7.24
N LEU A 65 15.64 4.22 7.92
CA LEU A 65 14.30 3.96 7.43
C LEU A 65 13.52 5.27 7.21
N HIS A 66 13.74 6.32 8.00
CA HIS A 66 13.17 7.66 7.74
C HIS A 66 13.63 8.25 6.40
N LYS A 67 14.92 8.11 6.05
CA LYS A 67 15.44 8.58 4.75
C LYS A 67 14.87 7.74 3.60
N LYS A 68 14.67 6.46 3.87
CA LYS A 68 13.99 5.55 2.94
C LYS A 68 12.48 5.77 2.92
N ALA A 69 11.83 6.30 3.95
CA ALA A 69 10.39 6.55 4.01
C ALA A 69 9.97 7.60 2.98
N GLY A 70 10.77 8.67 2.83
CA GLY A 70 10.60 9.61 1.72
C GLY A 70 10.80 8.97 0.34
N GLN A 71 11.74 8.03 0.22
CA GLN A 71 11.93 7.24 -1.01
C GLN A 71 10.81 6.21 -1.22
N LEU A 72 10.28 5.61 -0.17
CA LEU A 72 9.21 4.63 -0.14
C LEU A 72 7.93 5.29 -0.63
N ALA A 73 7.67 6.48 -0.08
CA ALA A 73 6.64 7.36 -0.57
C ALA A 73 6.86 7.69 -2.05
N PHE A 74 8.03 8.16 -2.42
CA PHE A 74 8.34 8.48 -3.81
C PHE A 74 8.16 7.28 -4.77
N CYS A 75 8.58 6.08 -4.38
CA CYS A 75 8.53 4.83 -5.15
C CYS A 75 7.11 4.24 -5.26
N LEU A 76 6.24 4.47 -4.29
CA LEU A 76 4.82 4.09 -4.33
C LEU A 76 3.99 4.82 -5.40
N GLY A 77 4.61 5.65 -6.23
CA GLY A 77 3.90 6.62 -7.04
C GLY A 77 3.38 7.80 -6.22
N LEU A 78 3.82 8.00 -4.96
CA LEU A 78 3.47 9.19 -4.16
C LEU A 78 4.22 10.46 -4.62
N ARG A 79 4.67 10.51 -5.89
CA ARG A 79 4.80 11.78 -6.63
C ARG A 79 3.49 12.60 -6.61
N ARG A 80 2.37 11.95 -6.29
CA ARG A 80 1.01 12.51 -6.30
C ARG A 80 0.56 13.10 -4.96
N PHE A 81 1.16 12.70 -3.83
CA PHE A 81 0.92 13.38 -2.56
C PHE A 81 1.86 14.57 -2.44
N LYS A 82 1.35 15.69 -1.92
CA LYS A 82 2.22 16.85 -1.67
C LYS A 82 3.25 16.44 -0.62
N ARG A 83 4.51 16.84 -0.82
CA ARG A 83 5.58 16.59 0.15
C ARG A 83 5.20 17.06 1.56
N SER A 84 4.46 18.16 1.65
CA SER A 84 3.92 18.67 2.91
C SER A 84 2.96 17.72 3.62
N GLN A 85 2.13 16.95 2.89
CA GLN A 85 1.26 15.93 3.48
C GLN A 85 2.07 14.76 4.02
N ILE A 86 3.08 14.31 3.27
CA ILE A 86 3.99 13.25 3.71
C ILE A 86 4.74 13.68 4.97
N ASP A 87 5.28 14.90 4.97
CA ASP A 87 6.00 15.46 6.12
C ASP A 87 5.07 15.58 7.35
N LEU A 88 3.81 16.00 7.16
CA LEU A 88 2.81 16.05 8.24
C LEU A 88 2.59 14.68 8.89
N ILE A 89 2.45 13.63 8.09
CA ILE A 89 2.23 12.26 8.58
C ILE A 89 3.49 11.72 9.27
N ILE A 90 4.67 11.95 8.69
CA ILE A 90 5.94 11.57 9.32
C ILE A 90 6.12 12.26 10.69
N ASN A 91 5.70 13.52 10.81
CA ASN A 91 5.76 14.27 12.06
C ASN A 91 4.81 13.74 13.15
N GLN A 92 3.77 12.98 12.79
CA GLN A 92 2.90 12.29 13.76
C GLN A 92 3.53 11.02 14.33
N GLY A 93 4.61 10.51 13.73
CA GLY A 93 5.37 9.36 14.19
C GLY A 93 5.43 8.22 13.17
N MET A 94 6.45 7.37 13.31
CA MET A 94 6.71 6.31 12.33
C MET A 94 5.68 5.19 12.32
N THR A 95 5.05 4.91 13.46
CA THR A 95 3.96 3.95 13.54
C THR A 95 2.78 4.41 12.70
N VAL A 96 2.35 5.67 12.86
CA VAL A 96 1.29 6.28 12.05
C VAL A 96 1.65 6.26 10.57
N PHE A 97 2.90 6.66 10.25
CA PHE A 97 3.41 6.63 8.89
C PHE A 97 3.34 5.22 8.27
N SER A 98 3.72 4.17 8.99
CA SER A 98 3.67 2.79 8.48
C SER A 98 2.25 2.35 8.13
N PHE A 99 1.27 2.55 9.02
CA PHE A 99 -0.12 2.20 8.71
C PHE A 99 -0.70 3.03 7.57
N TRP A 100 -0.30 4.30 7.46
CA TRP A 100 -0.67 5.13 6.32
C TRP A 100 -0.09 4.57 5.01
N VAL A 101 1.19 4.19 5.00
CA VAL A 101 1.81 3.53 3.83
C VAL A 101 1.09 2.23 3.48
N ALA A 102 0.88 1.34 4.46
CA ALA A 102 0.18 0.07 4.26
C ALA A 102 -1.21 0.24 3.63
N SER A 103 -1.94 1.28 4.04
CA SER A 103 -3.27 1.61 3.50
C SER A 103 -3.23 2.08 2.04
N ASN A 104 -2.09 2.60 1.58
CA ASN A 104 -1.93 3.19 0.25
C ASN A 104 -1.34 2.24 -0.80
N ILE A 105 -0.88 1.05 -0.40
CA ILE A 105 -0.33 0.06 -1.33
C ILE A 105 -1.48 -0.76 -1.96
N PRO A 106 -1.53 -0.89 -3.30
CA PRO A 106 -2.50 -1.73 -4.00
C PRO A 106 -2.15 -3.21 -3.90
N MET A 107 -2.29 -3.80 -2.72
CA MET A 107 -2.00 -5.21 -2.43
C MET A 107 -3.28 -6.04 -2.22
N SER A 108 -3.15 -7.38 -2.16
CA SER A 108 -4.24 -8.26 -1.77
C SER A 108 -4.68 -8.06 -0.31
N LEU A 109 -5.87 -8.55 0.05
CA LEU A 109 -6.33 -8.50 1.44
C LEU A 109 -5.39 -9.27 2.37
N ASP A 110 -4.89 -10.43 1.95
CA ASP A 110 -3.96 -11.24 2.76
C ASP A 110 -2.67 -10.50 3.07
N SER A 111 -2.09 -9.81 2.07
CA SER A 111 -0.89 -8.98 2.30
C SER A 111 -1.18 -7.82 3.25
N LYS A 112 -2.39 -7.24 3.19
CA LYS A 112 -2.81 -6.16 4.07
C LYS A 112 -2.99 -6.65 5.52
N LEU A 113 -3.53 -7.85 5.71
CA LEU A 113 -3.66 -8.48 7.02
C LEU A 113 -2.28 -8.81 7.63
N LEU A 114 -1.34 -9.33 6.83
CA LEU A 114 0.03 -9.57 7.29
C LEU A 114 0.72 -8.29 7.80
N LEU A 115 0.50 -7.14 7.15
CA LEU A 115 1.04 -5.86 7.63
C LEU A 115 0.31 -5.33 8.88
N LEU A 116 -0.98 -5.63 9.01
CA LEU A 116 -1.77 -5.27 10.18
C LEU A 116 -1.37 -6.08 11.42
N GLU A 117 -1.05 -7.36 11.24
CA GLU A 117 -0.59 -8.27 12.30
C GLU A 117 0.84 -7.99 12.76
N GLU A 118 1.69 -7.44 11.89
CA GLU A 118 3.07 -7.07 12.25
C GLU A 118 3.04 -5.96 13.30
N ASN A 119 3.53 -6.24 14.50
CA ASN A 119 3.47 -5.32 15.66
C ASN A 119 4.71 -4.41 15.77
N SER A 120 5.76 -4.64 14.98
CA SER A 120 6.94 -3.78 14.95
C SER A 120 6.88 -2.82 13.76
N THR A 121 6.75 -1.52 14.06
CA THR A 121 6.77 -0.45 13.05
C THR A 121 7.92 -0.60 12.04
N ASP A 122 9.12 -0.96 12.51
CA ASP A 122 10.30 -1.10 11.64
C ASP A 122 10.22 -2.30 10.71
N ARG A 123 9.65 -3.40 11.18
CA ARG A 123 9.47 -4.58 10.35
C ARG A 123 8.34 -4.37 9.35
N ARG A 124 7.26 -3.70 9.76
CA ARG A 124 6.16 -3.28 8.88
C ARG A 124 6.67 -2.42 7.72
N LEU A 125 7.44 -1.36 8.01
CA LEU A 125 8.06 -0.48 7.00
C LEU A 125 9.04 -1.23 6.08
N ARG A 126 9.75 -2.25 6.58
CA ARG A 126 10.61 -3.09 5.72
C ARG A 126 9.81 -3.99 4.80
N MET A 127 8.71 -4.58 5.28
CA MET A 127 7.80 -5.39 4.46
C MET A 127 7.17 -4.53 3.37
N GLU A 128 6.67 -3.35 3.74
CA GLU A 128 6.17 -2.34 2.80
C GLU A 128 7.22 -2.00 1.74
N TRP A 129 8.48 -1.71 2.14
CA TRP A 129 9.58 -1.45 1.20
C TRP A 129 9.77 -2.58 0.20
N ARG A 130 9.79 -3.84 0.65
CA ARG A 130 9.94 -4.99 -0.24
C ARG A 130 8.83 -5.02 -1.28
N ILE A 131 7.56 -4.94 -0.84
CA ILE A 131 6.40 -4.93 -1.72
C ILE A 131 6.51 -3.81 -2.76
N ILE A 132 6.81 -2.60 -2.30
CA ILE A 132 6.85 -1.38 -3.12
C ILE A 132 8.01 -1.39 -4.11
N SER A 133 9.16 -1.91 -3.70
CA SER A 133 10.37 -1.96 -4.54
C SER A 133 10.29 -2.97 -5.67
N GLN A 134 9.43 -3.98 -5.54
CA GLN A 134 9.31 -5.09 -6.50
C GLN A 134 8.04 -5.01 -7.35
N MET A 135 7.00 -4.29 -6.89
CA MET A 135 5.75 -4.17 -7.62
C MET A 135 5.94 -3.36 -8.90
N THR A 136 5.51 -3.91 -10.02
CA THR A 136 5.62 -3.22 -11.33
C THR A 136 4.33 -3.26 -12.13
N ARG A 137 3.54 -4.31 -11.95
CA ARG A 137 2.37 -4.61 -12.78
C ARG A 137 1.19 -5.02 -11.91
N ILE A 138 0.00 -4.63 -12.33
CA ILE A 138 -1.27 -5.10 -11.79
C ILE A 138 -1.86 -6.05 -12.83
N VAL A 139 -2.25 -7.25 -12.38
CA VAL A 139 -2.81 -8.31 -13.21
C VAL A 139 -4.16 -8.77 -12.68
N CYS A 140 -4.98 -9.36 -13.53
CA CYS A 140 -6.23 -9.99 -13.11
C CYS A 140 -5.94 -11.12 -12.11
N LEU A 141 -6.71 -11.18 -11.03
CA LEU A 141 -6.55 -12.24 -10.03
C LEU A 141 -6.89 -13.63 -10.60
N ALA A 142 -7.91 -13.72 -11.46
CA ALA A 142 -8.42 -14.98 -11.97
C ALA A 142 -7.55 -15.61 -13.08
N CYS A 143 -7.11 -14.82 -14.07
CA CYS A 143 -6.36 -15.33 -15.24
C CYS A 143 -4.93 -14.80 -15.37
N HIS A 144 -4.50 -13.90 -14.49
CA HIS A 144 -3.18 -13.26 -14.52
C HIS A 144 -2.88 -12.41 -15.76
N ASP A 145 -3.88 -12.12 -16.59
CA ASP A 145 -3.73 -11.19 -17.70
C ASP A 145 -3.39 -9.77 -17.20
N PHE A 146 -2.52 -9.08 -17.93
CA PHE A 146 -2.01 -7.78 -17.56
C PHE A 146 -3.06 -6.67 -17.70
N LYS A 147 -3.24 -5.86 -16.65
CA LYS A 147 -4.23 -4.78 -16.64
C LYS A 147 -3.60 -3.40 -16.70
N CYS A 148 -2.64 -3.09 -15.85
CA CYS A 148 -1.96 -1.80 -15.88
C CYS A 148 -0.60 -1.84 -15.18
N SER A 149 0.20 -0.79 -15.40
CA SER A 149 1.42 -0.56 -14.63
C SER A 149 1.06 0.00 -13.25
N ILE A 150 1.91 -0.25 -12.25
CA ILE A 150 1.79 0.45 -10.97
C ILE A 150 1.84 1.98 -11.12
N ASN A 151 2.49 2.49 -12.16
CA ASN A 151 2.57 3.92 -12.46
C ASN A 151 1.23 4.52 -12.94
N ASP A 152 0.28 3.68 -13.36
CA ASP A 152 -1.05 4.11 -13.77
C ASP A 152 -1.96 4.41 -12.56
N VAL A 153 -1.58 4.03 -11.34
CA VAL A 153 -2.34 4.34 -10.12
C VAL A 153 -2.43 5.86 -9.95
N ILE A 154 -3.65 6.34 -9.77
CA ILE A 154 -3.98 7.73 -9.48
C ILE A 154 -4.65 7.81 -8.11
N ASN A 155 -4.62 9.00 -7.50
CA ASN A 155 -5.36 9.26 -6.29
C ASN A 155 -6.38 10.36 -6.55
N LEU A 156 -7.66 10.02 -6.41
CA LEU A 156 -8.79 10.94 -6.50
C LEU A 156 -9.40 11.27 -5.14
N SER A 157 -8.97 10.57 -4.08
CA SER A 157 -9.36 10.84 -2.69
C SER A 157 -8.30 11.69 -2.00
N VAL A 158 -8.72 12.52 -1.04
CA VAL A 158 -7.81 13.42 -0.31
C VAL A 158 -6.85 12.63 0.60
N ASP A 159 -7.29 11.47 1.10
CA ASP A 159 -6.66 10.82 2.26
C ASP A 159 -5.94 9.50 1.94
N ALA A 160 -6.37 8.77 0.89
CA ALA A 160 -5.78 7.46 0.56
C ALA A 160 -6.00 7.03 -0.90
N ASN A 161 -5.07 6.24 -1.42
CA ASN A 161 -5.14 5.59 -2.74
C ASN A 161 -6.24 4.52 -2.84
N SER A 162 -6.68 3.97 -1.69
CA SER A 162 -7.82 3.06 -1.61
C SER A 162 -8.98 3.72 -0.89
N ALA A 163 -10.20 3.56 -1.41
CA ALA A 163 -11.41 4.03 -0.77
C ALA A 163 -12.47 2.92 -0.69
N HIS A 164 -13.26 2.95 0.37
CA HIS A 164 -14.35 2.02 0.60
C HIS A 164 -15.67 2.68 0.26
N PHE A 165 -16.42 2.07 -0.65
CA PHE A 165 -17.70 2.57 -1.08
C PHE A 165 -18.78 1.52 -0.94
N VAL A 166 -20.01 1.95 -0.72
CA VAL A 166 -21.16 1.06 -0.56
C VAL A 166 -22.06 1.22 -1.77
N ASN A 167 -22.42 0.11 -2.43
CA ASN A 167 -23.39 0.16 -3.50
C ASN A 167 -24.83 0.18 -2.95
N GLN A 168 -25.83 0.38 -3.83
CA GLN A 168 -27.24 0.42 -3.43
C GLN A 168 -27.72 -0.86 -2.71
N GLY A 169 -27.09 -2.00 -3.00
CA GLY A 169 -27.39 -3.28 -2.34
C GLY A 169 -26.72 -3.46 -0.97
N GLY A 170 -25.96 -2.48 -0.48
CA GLY A 170 -25.26 -2.55 0.80
C GLY A 170 -23.90 -3.26 0.76
N PHE A 171 -23.39 -3.61 -0.42
CA PHE A 171 -22.08 -4.26 -0.56
C PHE A 171 -20.95 -3.23 -0.52
N VAL A 172 -19.94 -3.51 0.31
CA VAL A 172 -18.73 -2.70 0.41
C VAL A 172 -17.73 -3.09 -0.67
N HIS A 173 -17.28 -2.10 -1.44
CA HIS A 173 -16.27 -2.22 -2.47
C HIS A 173 -15.04 -1.42 -2.09
N ASP A 174 -13.89 -2.12 -2.02
CA ASP A 174 -12.58 -1.51 -1.82
C ASP A 174 -11.93 -1.27 -3.17
N LEU A 175 -11.81 0.01 -3.56
CA LEU A 175 -11.35 0.41 -4.88
C LEU A 175 -9.98 1.07 -4.83
N PHE A 176 -9.21 0.79 -5.87
CA PHE A 176 -8.08 1.61 -6.27
C PHE A 176 -8.39 2.31 -7.59
N THR A 177 -7.94 3.55 -7.72
CA THR A 177 -8.15 4.30 -8.96
C THR A 177 -6.91 4.25 -9.84
N VAL A 178 -7.10 3.99 -11.13
CA VAL A 178 -6.04 3.98 -12.16
C VAL A 178 -6.44 4.84 -13.35
N GLY A 179 -5.46 5.49 -13.97
CA GLY A 179 -5.68 6.35 -15.13
C GLY A 179 -5.83 5.57 -16.43
N THR A 180 -5.14 4.43 -16.56
CA THR A 180 -5.24 3.56 -17.73
C THR A 180 -5.39 2.10 -17.32
N ILE A 181 -6.10 1.33 -18.16
CA ILE A 181 -6.28 -0.11 -18.01
C ILE A 181 -6.39 -0.76 -19.40
N LYS A 182 -5.93 -2.01 -19.52
CA LYS A 182 -5.93 -2.78 -20.76
C LYS A 182 -6.71 -4.08 -20.61
N ASN A 183 -7.11 -4.66 -21.74
CA ASN A 183 -7.76 -5.96 -21.84
C ASN A 183 -9.02 -6.07 -20.96
N VAL A 184 -9.88 -5.06 -21.06
CA VAL A 184 -11.16 -5.02 -20.37
C VAL A 184 -12.29 -4.70 -21.33
N ASP A 185 -13.44 -5.29 -21.05
CA ASP A 185 -14.70 -5.01 -21.76
C ASP A 185 -15.64 -4.26 -20.83
N PHE A 186 -16.55 -3.48 -21.42
CA PHE A 186 -17.53 -2.68 -20.68
C PHE A 186 -18.93 -3.21 -20.89
N GLN A 187 -19.66 -3.41 -19.80
CA GLN A 187 -21.03 -3.92 -19.82
C GLN A 187 -22.03 -2.80 -19.53
N GLY A 188 -23.00 -2.65 -20.42
CA GLY A 188 -24.09 -1.69 -20.31
C GLY A 188 -23.70 -0.24 -20.65
N GLU A 189 -24.69 0.64 -20.51
CA GLU A 189 -24.52 2.09 -20.72
C GLU A 189 -23.94 2.76 -19.45
N PRO A 190 -23.21 3.89 -19.59
CA PRO A 190 -22.81 4.71 -18.46
C PRO A 190 -24.01 5.15 -17.62
N SER A 191 -23.90 5.07 -16.29
CA SER A 191 -24.95 5.47 -15.36
C SER A 191 -24.43 6.43 -14.28
N PRO A 192 -25.15 7.55 -14.01
CA PRO A 192 -24.86 8.40 -12.86
C PRO A 192 -25.44 7.86 -11.54
N GLU A 193 -26.29 6.83 -11.58
CA GLU A 193 -27.04 6.35 -10.42
C GLU A 193 -26.09 5.77 -9.35
N PHE A 194 -26.18 6.26 -8.11
CA PHE A 194 -25.30 5.82 -7.00
C PHE A 194 -23.80 5.93 -7.33
N CYS A 195 -23.42 6.85 -8.22
CA CYS A 195 -22.02 7.06 -8.54
C CYS A 195 -21.24 7.59 -7.33
N TRP A 196 -20.11 6.94 -7.02
CA TRP A 196 -19.24 7.32 -5.90
C TRP A 196 -18.39 8.56 -6.16
N PHE A 197 -18.26 8.96 -7.44
CA PHE A 197 -17.48 10.12 -7.86
C PHE A 197 -18.43 11.14 -8.49
N SER A 198 -18.77 12.17 -7.73
CA SER A 198 -19.72 13.22 -8.16
C SER A 198 -19.31 13.84 -9.51
N GLY A 199 -20.26 13.91 -10.44
CA GLY A 199 -20.04 14.44 -11.78
C GLY A 199 -19.48 13.44 -12.79
N TYR A 200 -19.28 12.17 -12.39
CA TYR A 200 -18.97 11.05 -13.28
C TYR A 200 -20.16 10.10 -13.41
N GLU A 201 -20.14 9.34 -14.50
CA GLU A 201 -20.98 8.17 -14.75
C GLU A 201 -20.11 6.92 -14.73
N TRP A 202 -20.62 5.81 -14.21
CA TRP A 202 -19.90 4.55 -14.16
C TRP A 202 -20.42 3.55 -15.19
N THR A 203 -19.51 2.71 -15.71
CA THR A 203 -19.84 1.53 -16.53
C THR A 203 -19.15 0.32 -15.92
N VAL A 204 -19.84 -0.82 -15.83
CA VAL A 204 -19.24 -2.08 -15.35
C VAL A 204 -18.09 -2.49 -16.26
N MET A 205 -17.02 -2.99 -15.67
CA MET A 205 -15.79 -3.37 -16.36
C MET A 205 -15.39 -4.80 -16.00
N GLU A 206 -15.20 -5.63 -17.02
CA GLU A 206 -14.86 -7.05 -16.92
C GLU A 206 -13.54 -7.34 -17.63
N CYS A 207 -12.88 -8.44 -17.24
CA CYS A 207 -11.68 -8.91 -17.90
C CYS A 207 -12.04 -9.51 -19.28
N SER A 208 -11.48 -9.00 -20.38
CA SER A 208 -11.76 -9.55 -21.72
C SER A 208 -11.30 -11.01 -21.89
N GLU A 209 -10.33 -11.46 -21.08
CA GLU A 209 -9.80 -12.83 -21.17
C GLU A 209 -10.65 -13.86 -20.42
N CYS A 210 -11.17 -13.52 -19.24
CA CYS A 210 -11.83 -14.49 -18.36
C CYS A 210 -13.23 -14.09 -17.89
N GLY A 211 -13.77 -12.96 -18.38
CA GLY A 211 -15.09 -12.44 -18.03
C GLY A 211 -15.27 -12.04 -16.56
N THR A 212 -14.22 -12.11 -15.74
CA THR A 212 -14.33 -11.76 -14.32
C THR A 212 -14.49 -10.25 -14.15
N HIS A 213 -15.45 -9.84 -13.32
CA HIS A 213 -15.64 -8.45 -12.92
C HIS A 213 -14.35 -7.85 -12.34
N ILE A 214 -13.84 -6.79 -12.97
CA ILE A 214 -12.64 -6.08 -12.52
C ILE A 214 -13.02 -4.85 -11.68
N GLY A 215 -14.08 -4.13 -12.07
CA GLY A 215 -14.50 -2.91 -11.40
C GLY A 215 -15.34 -2.04 -12.31
N TRP A 216 -15.05 -0.74 -12.34
CA TRP A 216 -15.83 0.25 -13.06
C TRP A 216 -14.96 1.24 -13.81
N ARG A 217 -15.44 1.66 -14.98
CA ARG A 217 -14.94 2.84 -15.68
C ARG A 217 -15.75 4.05 -15.26
N PHE A 218 -15.11 5.16 -14.95
CA PHE A 218 -15.75 6.43 -14.64
C PHE A 218 -15.46 7.44 -15.74
N THR A 219 -16.49 8.04 -16.31
CA THR A 219 -16.40 9.03 -17.40
C THR A 219 -17.19 10.27 -17.07
N THR A 220 -16.75 11.44 -17.54
CA THR A 220 -17.50 12.68 -17.44
C THR A 220 -17.43 13.46 -18.74
N SER A 221 -18.53 14.13 -19.08
CA SER A 221 -18.58 15.10 -20.18
C SER A 221 -18.24 16.53 -19.72
N SER A 222 -18.09 16.75 -18.41
CA SER A 222 -17.75 18.06 -17.85
C SER A 222 -16.29 18.41 -18.15
N LYS A 223 -16.05 19.67 -18.56
CA LYS A 223 -14.70 20.21 -18.77
C LYS A 223 -14.04 20.68 -17.47
N ASP A 224 -14.82 20.81 -16.40
CA ASP A 224 -14.35 21.30 -15.10
C ASP A 224 -13.71 20.19 -14.25
N LEU A 225 -13.93 18.93 -14.64
CA LEU A 225 -13.43 17.75 -13.93
C LEU A 225 -12.22 17.16 -14.65
N THR A 226 -11.17 16.86 -13.89
CA THR A 226 -9.97 16.19 -14.39
C THR A 226 -9.63 15.03 -13.47
N PRO A 227 -9.41 13.81 -13.99
CA PRO A 227 -9.38 13.45 -15.42
C PRO A 227 -10.78 13.28 -16.03
N SER A 228 -10.93 13.40 -17.35
CA SER A 228 -12.22 13.14 -18.04
C SER A 228 -12.67 11.68 -17.96
N GLN A 229 -11.71 10.77 -17.72
CA GLN A 229 -11.94 9.35 -17.51
C GLN A 229 -10.90 8.77 -16.55
N PHE A 230 -11.31 7.79 -15.77
CA PHE A 230 -10.44 6.91 -15.00
C PHE A 230 -11.16 5.59 -14.71
N PHE A 231 -10.49 4.68 -13.99
CA PHE A 231 -11.04 3.36 -13.67
C PHE A 231 -10.89 3.08 -12.18
N GLY A 232 -11.93 2.54 -11.56
CA GLY A 232 -11.88 1.97 -10.22
C GLY A 232 -11.75 0.45 -10.30
N ILE A 233 -10.62 -0.11 -9.88
CA ILE A 233 -10.40 -1.55 -9.82
C ILE A 233 -10.69 -2.07 -8.41
N SER A 234 -11.49 -3.14 -8.32
CA SER A 234 -11.82 -3.77 -7.03
C SER A 234 -10.62 -4.55 -6.50
N ARG A 235 -10.27 -4.41 -5.21
CA ARG A 235 -9.17 -5.20 -4.60
C ARG A 235 -9.32 -6.71 -4.82
N ARG A 236 -10.57 -7.19 -4.90
CA ARG A 236 -10.87 -8.62 -5.06
C ARG A 236 -10.62 -9.15 -6.48
N SER A 237 -10.34 -8.29 -7.45
CA SER A 237 -10.25 -8.67 -8.86
C SER A 237 -8.82 -8.61 -9.43
N PHE A 238 -7.85 -8.12 -8.67
CA PHE A 238 -6.47 -7.98 -9.11
C PHE A 238 -5.45 -8.51 -8.09
N LYS A 239 -4.22 -8.73 -8.56
CA LYS A 239 -3.04 -8.88 -7.70
C LYS A 239 -1.83 -8.15 -8.27
N LEU A 240 -0.86 -7.88 -7.41
CA LEU A 240 0.44 -7.38 -7.83
C LEU A 240 1.25 -8.49 -8.49
N ALA A 241 1.90 -8.16 -9.60
CA ALA A 241 2.95 -8.95 -10.20
C ALA A 241 4.29 -8.22 -10.05
N TYR A 242 5.28 -8.98 -9.62
CA TYR A 242 6.64 -8.51 -9.36
C TYR A 242 7.49 -8.71 -10.62
N GLN A 243 8.55 -7.93 -10.78
CA GLN A 243 9.60 -8.33 -11.72
C GLN A 243 10.08 -9.72 -11.30
N LYS A 244 10.08 -10.69 -12.23
CA LYS A 244 10.86 -11.91 -12.02
C LYS A 244 12.28 -11.43 -11.72
N GLU A 245 12.89 -11.92 -10.65
CA GLU A 245 14.36 -11.93 -10.58
C GLU A 245 14.78 -12.64 -11.87
N GLU A 246 15.38 -11.89 -12.81
CA GLU A 246 16.14 -12.52 -13.89
C GLU A 246 17.18 -13.40 -13.19
N GLU A 247 17.09 -14.71 -13.42
CA GLU A 247 18.06 -15.70 -12.92
C GLU A 247 19.50 -15.31 -13.27
#